data_AF-A0A9E7FM94-F1
#
_entry.id   AF-A0A9E7FM94-F1
#
_cell.length_a   1.000
_cell.length_b   1.000
_cell.length_c   1.000
_cell.angle_alpha   90.00
_cell.angle_beta   90.00
_cell.angle_gamma   90.00
#
_symmetry.space_group_name_H-M   'P 1'
#
loop_
_entity.id
_entity.type
_entity.pdbx_description
1 polymer ?
#
loop_
_entity_poly.entity_id
_entity_poly.type
_entity_poly.pdbx_seq_one_letter_code
_entity_poly.pdbx_strand_id
1 'polypeptide(L)'
;MATTLHRSLPFRLSLPLKSSLTPALIPRNYFSFSAMAANATSSAGDDAERIEVESDVKVEDNNNDKKKKKIFVAGSTGRTGKRIVERLLSGGYGVRAGALDLEKARSGLPQDPGLQIVRADVTEGSEKLAEAIGDAEAVICATGFRYSWDIFAPWKVDNFGTVNLVEACRKIGVNRFILVSSILVNGAAMGQILNPAYIILNVFGLTLIAKLQAEQYIRRSGINYTIIRPGGLRDEPATGNIIMEPEDTLYEGSISRDQVAEVAVGSLCCPDAFYKVVEIVSRSDAPNRPVVDLFAAVRQS
;
A
#
# COMPACT_ATOMS: atom_id res chain seq x y z
N MET A 1 44.04 19.20 -40.67
CA MET A 1 42.78 18.69 -41.26
C MET A 1 42.69 17.21 -40.95
N ALA A 2 41.73 16.84 -40.10
CA ALA A 2 41.45 15.47 -39.69
C ALA A 2 40.52 14.81 -40.71
N THR A 3 40.71 13.53 -41.04
CA THR A 3 39.59 12.63 -41.34
C THR A 3 39.93 11.18 -41.05
N THR A 4 39.05 10.60 -40.24
CA THR A 4 39.06 9.30 -39.60
C THR A 4 38.63 8.19 -40.56
N LEU A 5 39.31 7.03 -40.48
CA LEU A 5 38.95 5.79 -41.16
C LEU A 5 37.70 5.15 -40.54
N HIS A 6 36.76 4.76 -41.39
CA HIS A 6 35.50 4.12 -41.03
C HIS A 6 35.41 2.76 -41.74
N ARG A 7 35.08 1.71 -40.95
CA ARG A 7 34.36 0.46 -41.33
C ARG A 7 35.10 -0.48 -42.32
N SER A 8 35.00 -1.80 -42.26
CA SER A 8 34.01 -2.73 -41.70
C SER A 8 34.51 -4.16 -41.89
N LEU A 9 34.13 -5.09 -41.01
CA LEU A 9 34.09 -6.54 -41.29
C LEU A 9 32.97 -7.17 -40.43
N PRO A 10 32.12 -8.05 -40.98
CA PRO A 10 31.03 -8.67 -40.25
C PRO A 10 31.45 -10.04 -39.70
N PHE A 11 31.05 -10.36 -38.48
CA PHE A 11 31.05 -11.74 -38.00
C PHE A 11 29.71 -12.05 -37.35
N ARG A 12 28.92 -12.88 -38.05
CA ARG A 12 27.75 -13.58 -37.51
C ARG A 12 28.25 -14.66 -36.57
N LEU A 13 27.71 -14.72 -35.35
CA LEU A 13 27.73 -15.93 -34.55
C LEU A 13 26.29 -16.28 -34.13
N SER A 14 25.94 -17.53 -34.43
CA SER A 14 24.68 -18.22 -34.14
C SER A 14 24.49 -18.48 -32.65
N LEU A 15 23.29 -18.22 -32.12
CA LEU A 15 22.82 -18.66 -30.81
C LEU A 15 21.91 -19.88 -30.95
N PRO A 16 21.99 -20.89 -30.05
CA PRO A 16 21.03 -21.98 -30.02
C PRO A 16 19.79 -21.64 -29.18
N LEU A 17 18.67 -22.26 -29.56
CA LEU A 17 17.34 -22.12 -28.97
C LEU A 17 17.09 -23.12 -27.83
N LYS A 18 16.22 -22.69 -26.90
CA LYS A 18 15.27 -23.42 -26.01
C LYS A 18 15.80 -24.04 -24.71
N SER A 19 15.21 -23.58 -23.61
CA SER A 19 14.52 -24.47 -22.67
C SER A 19 13.26 -23.80 -22.12
N SER A 20 12.15 -24.55 -22.14
CA SER A 20 10.83 -24.16 -21.68
C SER A 20 10.68 -24.45 -20.19
N LEU A 21 10.21 -23.47 -19.41
CA LEU A 21 9.71 -23.70 -18.06
C LEU A 21 8.29 -23.16 -17.98
N THR A 22 7.35 -24.09 -17.83
CA THR A 22 5.93 -23.87 -17.52
C THR A 22 5.77 -23.25 -16.13
N PRO A 23 4.92 -22.22 -15.93
CA PRO A 23 4.58 -21.78 -14.59
C PRO A 23 3.55 -22.75 -13.95
N ALA A 24 3.87 -23.19 -12.74
CA ALA A 24 3.00 -24.04 -11.92
C ALA A 24 1.72 -23.29 -11.51
N LEU A 25 0.57 -23.94 -11.66
CA LEU A 25 -0.71 -23.46 -11.14
C LEU A 25 -0.69 -23.45 -9.61
N ILE A 26 -0.90 -22.29 -9.01
CA ILE A 26 -1.20 -22.14 -7.58
C ILE A 26 -2.73 -22.12 -7.43
N PRO A 27 -3.34 -22.93 -6.54
CA PRO A 27 -4.78 -22.93 -6.38
C PRO A 27 -5.27 -21.63 -5.74
N ARG A 28 -6.25 -20.97 -6.40
CA ARG A 28 -7.03 -19.85 -5.85
C ARG A 28 -8.02 -20.38 -4.81
N ASN A 29 -7.69 -20.27 -3.52
CA ASN A 29 -8.70 -20.38 -2.46
C ASN A 29 -9.38 -19.01 -2.30
N TYR A 30 -10.58 -18.89 -2.85
CA TYR A 30 -11.49 -17.79 -2.54
C TYR A 30 -12.11 -18.04 -1.16
N PHE A 31 -11.96 -17.10 -0.24
CA PHE A 31 -12.79 -17.04 0.96
C PHE A 31 -14.21 -16.64 0.56
N SER A 32 -15.15 -17.56 0.74
CA SER A 32 -16.59 -17.30 0.62
C SER A 32 -17.08 -16.61 1.89
N PHE A 33 -17.70 -15.44 1.75
CA PHE A 33 -18.50 -14.83 2.81
C PHE A 33 -19.85 -15.56 2.89
N SER A 34 -20.11 -16.25 3.99
CA SER A 34 -21.42 -16.84 4.26
C SER A 34 -22.27 -15.85 5.07
N ALA A 35 -23.48 -15.59 4.58
CA ALA A 35 -24.47 -14.71 5.20
C ALA A 35 -25.10 -15.39 6.44
N MET A 36 -25.29 -14.61 7.49
CA MET A 36 -25.83 -15.04 8.78
C MET A 36 -27.36 -15.08 8.70
N ALA A 37 -27.96 -16.27 8.78
CA ALA A 37 -29.40 -16.45 8.91
C ALA A 37 -29.78 -16.50 10.40
N ALA A 38 -30.75 -15.66 10.78
CA ALA A 38 -31.37 -15.65 12.10
C ALA A 38 -32.21 -16.91 12.30
N ASN A 39 -32.21 -17.50 13.51
CA ASN A 39 -33.21 -18.48 13.90
C ASN A 39 -33.82 -18.12 15.25
N ALA A 40 -35.15 -18.01 15.21
CA ALA A 40 -36.02 -17.73 16.34
C ALA A 40 -36.27 -19.01 17.16
N THR A 41 -36.39 -18.82 18.47
CA THR A 41 -36.73 -19.86 19.45
C THR A 41 -38.23 -20.14 19.46
N SER A 42 -38.60 -21.41 19.58
CA SER A 42 -39.92 -21.83 20.08
C SER A 42 -39.80 -23.11 20.91
N SER A 43 -40.68 -23.18 21.90
CA SER A 43 -40.67 -23.99 23.12
C SER A 43 -41.48 -25.28 23.05
N ALA A 44 -41.01 -26.33 23.72
CA ALA A 44 -41.73 -27.40 24.46
C ALA A 44 -40.67 -28.47 24.77
N GLY A 45 -40.45 -28.99 25.99
CA GLY A 45 -41.39 -29.48 26.98
C GLY A 45 -41.39 -31.00 26.90
N ASP A 46 -40.61 -31.69 27.75
CA ASP A 46 -40.97 -32.95 28.43
C ASP A 46 -39.81 -33.55 29.22
N ASP A 47 -40.18 -34.08 30.39
CA ASP A 47 -39.35 -34.65 31.46
C ASP A 47 -38.71 -35.99 31.09
N ALA A 48 -37.42 -36.15 31.41
CA ALA A 48 -36.81 -37.46 31.63
C ALA A 48 -35.62 -37.35 32.60
N GLU A 49 -35.75 -38.06 33.72
CA GLU A 49 -34.77 -38.24 34.77
C GLU A 49 -33.56 -39.07 34.27
N ARG A 50 -32.37 -38.68 34.76
CA ARG A 50 -31.31 -39.55 35.33
C ARG A 50 -29.94 -39.56 34.65
N ILE A 51 -28.96 -39.61 35.57
CA ILE A 51 -27.55 -40.03 35.48
C ILE A 51 -26.55 -38.87 35.32
N GLU A 52 -26.07 -38.38 36.48
CA GLU A 52 -24.80 -37.67 36.60
C GLU A 52 -23.65 -38.62 36.21
N VAL A 53 -23.03 -38.33 35.07
CA VAL A 53 -21.70 -38.85 34.73
C VAL A 53 -20.76 -37.65 34.77
N GLU A 54 -20.10 -37.48 35.90
CA GLU A 54 -18.95 -36.59 36.02
C GLU A 54 -17.85 -37.16 35.12
N SER A 55 -17.70 -36.56 33.94
CA SER A 55 -16.58 -36.80 33.04
C SER A 55 -15.83 -35.48 32.92
N ASP A 56 -14.61 -35.48 33.46
CA ASP A 56 -13.61 -34.43 33.30
C ASP A 56 -13.25 -34.29 31.82
N VAL A 57 -14.10 -33.60 31.06
CA VAL A 57 -13.74 -33.06 29.76
C VAL A 57 -12.98 -31.78 30.02
N LYS A 58 -11.64 -31.88 30.05
CA LYS A 58 -10.81 -30.71 29.79
C LYS A 58 -11.23 -30.17 28.42
N VAL A 59 -12.00 -29.09 28.45
CA VAL A 59 -12.14 -28.20 27.31
C VAL A 59 -10.77 -27.57 27.14
N GLU A 60 -9.92 -28.22 26.36
CA GLU A 60 -8.79 -27.52 25.75
C GLU A 60 -9.42 -26.49 24.83
N ASP A 61 -9.48 -25.25 25.32
CA ASP A 61 -9.67 -24.06 24.52
C ASP A 61 -8.56 -24.06 23.46
N ASN A 62 -8.85 -24.68 22.33
CA ASN A 62 -8.14 -24.48 21.08
C ASN A 62 -8.50 -23.07 20.56
N ASN A 63 -8.30 -22.06 21.40
CA ASN A 63 -8.14 -20.68 20.97
C ASN A 63 -6.77 -20.61 20.30
N ASN A 64 -6.73 -21.14 19.09
CA ASN A 64 -5.63 -20.95 18.17
C ASN A 64 -5.69 -19.46 17.80
N ASP A 65 -5.08 -18.63 18.66
CA ASP A 65 -4.80 -17.22 18.49
C ASP A 65 -4.10 -17.06 17.15
N LYS A 66 -4.87 -16.97 16.07
CA LYS A 66 -4.35 -16.56 14.77
C LYS A 66 -3.92 -15.11 14.97
N LYS A 67 -2.65 -14.93 15.33
CA LYS A 67 -1.99 -13.64 15.47
C LYS A 67 -2.40 -12.79 14.26
N LYS A 68 -3.18 -11.75 14.51
CA LYS A 68 -3.65 -10.87 13.43
C LYS A 68 -2.44 -10.33 12.69
N LYS A 69 -2.48 -10.39 11.36
CA LYS A 69 -1.40 -9.83 10.53
C LYS A 69 -1.24 -8.36 10.88
N LYS A 70 -0.03 -7.96 11.27
CA LYS A 70 0.24 -6.61 11.77
C LYS A 70 0.84 -5.76 10.66
N ILE A 71 0.27 -4.58 10.42
CA ILE A 71 0.69 -3.67 9.36
C ILE A 71 1.18 -2.36 9.99
N PHE A 72 2.37 -1.91 9.61
CA PHE A 72 2.87 -0.61 10.04
C PHE A 72 2.42 0.47 9.06
N VAL A 73 1.87 1.57 9.58
CA VAL A 73 1.39 2.69 8.76
C VAL A 73 2.19 3.94 9.09
N ALA A 74 3.08 4.36 8.18
CA ALA A 74 3.77 5.64 8.29
C ALA A 74 2.86 6.78 7.80
N GLY A 75 2.81 7.89 8.54
CA GLY A 75 1.88 8.98 8.25
C GLY A 75 0.45 8.68 8.69
N SER A 76 0.28 7.81 9.70
CA SER A 76 -1.02 7.33 10.20
C SER A 76 -1.99 8.44 10.63
N THR A 77 -1.48 9.58 11.10
CA THR A 77 -2.30 10.72 11.53
C THR A 77 -2.69 11.68 10.40
N GLY A 78 -2.18 11.46 9.19
CA GLY A 78 -2.53 12.21 7.99
C GLY A 78 -3.92 11.85 7.47
N ARG A 79 -4.50 12.70 6.61
CA ARG A 79 -5.87 12.52 6.10
C ARG A 79 -6.10 11.17 5.41
N THR A 80 -5.14 10.72 4.59
CA THR A 80 -5.20 9.39 3.94
C THR A 80 -4.78 8.29 4.91
N GLY A 81 -3.74 8.53 5.73
CA GLY A 81 -3.25 7.57 6.72
C GLY A 81 -4.31 7.12 7.71
N LYS A 82 -5.15 8.03 8.21
CA LYS A 82 -6.24 7.70 9.14
C LYS A 82 -7.23 6.70 8.53
N ARG A 83 -7.63 6.93 7.28
CA ARG A 83 -8.54 6.06 6.51
C ARG A 83 -7.91 4.69 6.24
N ILE A 84 -6.60 4.65 6.00
CA ILE A 84 -5.86 3.38 5.89
C ILE A 84 -5.90 2.62 7.21
N VAL A 85 -5.65 3.29 8.35
CA VAL A 85 -5.72 2.66 9.69
C VAL A 85 -7.12 2.11 9.95
N GLU A 86 -8.17 2.92 9.75
CA GLU A 86 -9.57 2.52 9.94
C GLU A 86 -9.94 1.30 9.08
N ARG A 87 -9.53 1.30 7.81
CA ARG A 87 -9.82 0.19 6.89
C ARG A 87 -9.05 -1.08 7.24
N LEU A 88 -7.80 -0.97 7.70
CA LEU A 88 -7.02 -2.11 8.17
C LEU A 88 -7.66 -2.77 9.39
N LEU A 89 -8.04 -1.97 10.40
CA LEU A 89 -8.69 -2.46 11.61
C LEU A 89 -10.03 -3.13 11.28
N SER A 90 -10.85 -2.49 10.43
CA SER A 90 -12.12 -3.04 9.94
C SER A 90 -11.91 -4.34 9.13
N GLY A 91 -10.77 -4.48 8.46
CA GLY A 91 -10.37 -5.69 7.74
C GLY A 91 -9.75 -6.78 8.62
N GLY A 92 -9.74 -6.60 9.96
CA GLY A 92 -9.22 -7.58 10.91
C GLY A 92 -7.70 -7.60 11.08
N TYR A 93 -6.97 -6.64 10.51
CA TYR A 93 -5.53 -6.50 10.70
C TYR A 93 -5.21 -5.87 12.06
N GLY A 94 -4.05 -6.25 12.62
CA GLY A 94 -3.41 -5.42 13.64
C GLY A 94 -2.72 -4.24 12.97
N VAL A 95 -2.68 -3.08 13.62
CA VAL A 95 -2.07 -1.87 13.06
C VAL A 95 -1.04 -1.31 14.03
N ARG A 96 0.16 -1.04 13.53
CA ARG A 96 1.19 -0.26 14.23
C ARG A 96 1.26 1.12 13.58
N ALA A 97 0.58 2.09 14.17
CA ALA A 97 0.44 3.44 13.64
C ALA A 97 1.67 4.29 14.00
N GLY A 98 2.52 4.57 13.01
CA GLY A 98 3.67 5.45 13.15
C GLY A 98 3.27 6.92 13.08
N ALA A 99 3.42 7.64 14.19
CA ALA A 99 3.05 9.05 14.32
C ALA A 99 4.19 9.91 14.88
N LEU A 100 4.26 11.18 14.47
CA LEU A 100 5.18 12.16 15.07
C LEU A 100 4.73 12.58 16.47
N ASP A 101 3.43 12.81 16.62
CA ASP A 101 2.78 13.30 17.84
C ASP A 101 1.83 12.21 18.35
N LEU A 102 2.16 11.66 19.52
CA LEU A 102 1.43 10.55 20.12
C LEU A 102 0.07 10.98 20.68
N GLU A 103 -0.05 12.18 21.23
CA GLU A 103 -1.32 12.67 21.79
C GLU A 103 -2.31 12.97 20.67
N LYS A 104 -1.82 13.60 19.60
CA LYS A 104 -2.62 13.81 18.38
C LYS A 104 -3.04 12.48 17.74
N ALA A 105 -2.19 11.46 17.82
CA ALA A 105 -2.54 10.13 17.32
C ALA A 105 -3.62 9.47 18.18
N ARG A 106 -3.50 9.51 19.51
CA ARG A 106 -4.48 8.94 20.45
C ARG A 106 -5.85 9.59 20.33
N SER A 107 -5.90 10.91 20.19
CA SER A 107 -7.15 11.65 20.01
C SER A 107 -7.74 11.55 18.60
N GLY A 108 -6.89 11.28 17.59
CA GLY A 108 -7.27 11.38 16.18
C GLY A 108 -7.44 10.06 15.43
N LEU A 109 -7.12 8.93 16.06
CA LEU A 109 -7.27 7.57 15.52
C LEU A 109 -8.34 6.80 16.31
N PRO A 110 -8.92 5.73 15.74
CA PRO A 110 -9.88 4.89 16.43
C PRO A 110 -9.31 4.27 17.72
N GLN A 111 -10.15 4.13 18.74
CA GLN A 111 -9.83 3.32 19.92
C GLN A 111 -10.14 1.86 19.60
N ASP A 112 -9.11 1.08 19.28
CA ASP A 112 -9.24 -0.33 18.88
C ASP A 112 -8.13 -1.17 19.53
N PRO A 113 -8.42 -2.35 20.10
CA PRO A 113 -7.41 -3.21 20.71
C PRO A 113 -6.35 -3.71 19.72
N GLY A 114 -6.66 -3.73 18.42
CA GLY A 114 -5.73 -4.03 17.34
C GLY A 114 -4.82 -2.87 16.95
N LEU A 115 -5.01 -1.67 17.52
CA LEU A 115 -4.20 -0.49 17.22
C LEU A 115 -3.11 -0.26 18.27
N GLN A 116 -1.85 -0.26 17.82
CA GLN A 116 -0.69 0.18 18.58
C GLN A 116 -0.15 1.49 18.00
N ILE A 117 -0.11 2.54 18.80
CA ILE A 117 0.48 3.83 18.39
C ILE A 117 1.95 3.86 18.81
N VAL A 118 2.84 4.19 17.87
CA VAL A 118 4.28 4.32 18.12
C VAL A 118 4.82 5.62 17.54
N ARG A 119 5.87 6.16 18.17
CA ARG A 119 6.57 7.31 17.62
C ARG A 119 7.34 6.88 16.38
N ALA A 120 7.13 7.57 15.27
CA ALA A 120 7.90 7.35 14.04
C ALA A 120 8.07 8.67 13.29
N ASP A 121 9.31 9.16 13.26
CA ASP A 121 9.74 10.23 12.37
C ASP A 121 10.62 9.63 11.28
N VAL A 122 10.16 9.73 10.03
CA VAL A 122 10.86 9.15 8.88
C VAL A 122 12.23 9.79 8.63
N THR A 123 12.49 10.96 9.20
CA THR A 123 13.75 11.69 9.06
C THR A 123 14.82 11.26 10.08
N GLU A 124 14.46 10.49 11.11
CA GLU A 124 15.39 10.08 12.18
C GLU A 124 16.22 8.80 11.84
N GLY A 125 16.17 8.34 10.58
CA GLY A 125 17.01 7.25 10.07
C GLY A 125 16.40 5.85 10.20
N SER A 126 16.99 4.88 9.49
CA SER A 126 16.43 3.53 9.35
C SER A 126 16.50 2.67 10.62
N GLU A 127 17.45 2.92 11.53
CA GLU A 127 17.55 2.16 12.79
C GLU A 127 16.33 2.38 13.69
N LYS A 128 15.99 3.66 13.95
CA LYS A 128 14.81 3.98 14.77
C LYS A 128 13.51 3.56 14.11
N LEU A 129 13.45 3.65 12.78
CA LEU A 129 12.28 3.18 12.04
C LEU A 129 12.14 1.66 12.09
N ALA A 130 13.24 0.90 12.12
CA ALA A 130 13.19 -0.55 12.29
C ALA A 130 12.56 -0.93 13.65
N GLU A 131 12.95 -0.24 14.72
CA GLU A 131 12.32 -0.38 16.04
C GLU A 131 10.83 -0.01 16.04
N ALA A 132 10.48 1.08 15.35
CA ALA A 132 9.11 1.54 15.23
C ALA A 132 8.23 0.57 14.42
N ILE A 133 8.75 -0.01 13.32
CA ILE A 133 8.05 -1.01 12.50
C ILE A 133 7.88 -2.32 13.30
N GLY A 134 8.90 -2.75 14.03
CA GLY A 134 8.85 -3.91 14.92
C GLY A 134 8.48 -5.20 14.20
N ASP A 135 7.42 -5.87 14.65
CA ASP A 135 6.97 -7.17 14.14
C ASP A 135 5.90 -7.09 13.04
N ALA A 136 5.76 -5.94 12.37
CA ALA A 136 4.83 -5.79 11.26
C ALA A 136 5.25 -6.65 10.05
N GLU A 137 4.29 -7.21 9.33
CA GLU A 137 4.51 -8.03 8.12
C GLU A 137 4.62 -7.18 6.85
N ALA A 138 4.10 -5.96 6.89
CA ALA A 138 4.14 -5.01 5.78
C ALA A 138 4.15 -3.56 6.28
N VAL A 139 4.64 -2.67 5.42
CA VAL A 139 4.62 -1.22 5.63
C VAL A 139 3.75 -0.55 4.57
N ILE A 140 2.83 0.31 5.01
CA ILE A 140 2.14 1.28 4.16
C ILE A 140 2.68 2.67 4.47
N CYS A 141 3.31 3.29 3.49
CA CYS A 141 3.83 4.65 3.54
C CYS A 141 2.80 5.61 2.93
N ALA A 142 2.09 6.34 3.80
CA ALA A 142 1.19 7.43 3.42
C ALA A 142 1.70 8.78 3.94
N THR A 143 3.02 8.91 4.07
CA THR A 143 3.65 10.17 4.43
C THR A 143 3.52 11.17 3.29
N GLY A 144 3.45 12.43 3.67
CA GLY A 144 3.56 13.56 2.77
C GLY A 144 4.15 14.70 3.58
N PHE A 145 5.09 15.45 3.00
CA PHE A 145 5.61 16.62 3.69
C PHE A 145 4.46 17.57 4.06
N ARG A 146 4.62 18.24 5.21
CA ARG A 146 3.71 19.33 5.59
C ARG A 146 4.32 20.62 5.06
N TYR A 147 3.48 21.45 4.45
CA TYR A 147 3.91 22.78 4.01
C TYR A 147 4.56 23.51 5.20
N SER A 148 5.78 23.97 4.98
CA SER A 148 6.58 24.69 5.96
C SER A 148 7.57 25.58 5.23
N TRP A 149 8.24 26.45 5.98
CA TRP A 149 9.29 27.32 5.44
C TRP A 149 10.57 26.56 5.07
N ASP A 150 10.66 25.26 5.40
CA ASP A 150 11.74 24.39 4.95
C ASP A 150 11.47 23.90 3.53
N ILE A 151 12.10 24.56 2.56
CA ILE A 151 12.02 24.20 1.13
C ILE A 151 12.54 22.79 0.82
N PHE A 152 13.33 22.19 1.72
CA PHE A 152 13.82 20.82 1.58
C PHE A 152 12.92 19.78 2.28
N ALA A 153 11.82 20.20 2.90
CA ALA A 153 10.89 19.28 3.56
C ALA A 153 10.39 18.15 2.64
N PRO A 154 10.06 18.38 1.35
CA PRO A 154 9.71 17.28 0.43
C PRO A 154 10.84 16.27 0.26
N TRP A 155 12.08 16.73 0.13
CA TRP A 155 13.23 15.84 0.01
C TRP A 155 13.48 15.04 1.29
N LYS A 156 13.42 15.69 2.45
CA LYS A 156 13.60 15.03 3.75
C LYS A 156 12.53 13.97 4.01
N VAL A 157 11.27 14.28 3.72
CA VAL A 157 10.14 13.41 4.07
C VAL A 157 9.80 12.43 2.95
N ASP A 158 9.52 12.92 1.75
CA ASP A 158 9.00 12.09 0.65
C ASP A 158 10.09 11.26 -0.02
N ASN A 159 11.34 11.75 -0.06
CA ASN A 159 12.49 10.99 -0.57
C ASN A 159 13.26 10.27 0.54
N PHE A 160 14.08 10.99 1.31
CA PHE A 160 14.96 10.37 2.32
C PHE A 160 14.16 9.60 3.38
N GLY A 161 12.99 10.10 3.78
CA GLY A 161 12.12 9.39 4.70
C GLY A 161 11.59 8.06 4.16
N THR A 162 11.22 8.03 2.88
CA THR A 162 10.82 6.78 2.20
C THR A 162 12.00 5.82 2.06
N VAL A 163 13.18 6.32 1.69
CA VAL A 163 14.43 5.53 1.65
C VAL A 163 14.72 4.91 3.02
N ASN A 164 14.62 5.70 4.10
CA ASN A 164 14.84 5.22 5.46
C ASN A 164 13.85 4.12 5.85
N LEU A 165 12.58 4.22 5.44
CA LEU A 165 11.57 3.18 5.69
C LEU A 165 11.88 1.88 4.94
N VAL A 166 12.29 1.96 3.67
CA VAL A 166 12.68 0.78 2.88
C VAL A 166 13.91 0.10 3.49
N GLU A 167 14.89 0.91 3.90
CA GLU A 167 16.10 0.40 4.57
C GLU A 167 15.79 -0.21 5.94
N ALA A 168 14.85 0.37 6.69
CA ALA A 168 14.35 -0.21 7.92
C ALA A 168 13.70 -1.57 7.66
N CYS A 169 12.84 -1.69 6.64
CA CYS A 169 12.24 -2.95 6.23
C CYS A 169 13.30 -4.02 5.91
N ARG A 170 14.33 -3.64 5.16
CA ARG A 170 15.45 -4.52 4.78
C ARG A 170 16.19 -5.07 6.01
N LYS A 171 16.40 -4.24 7.04
CA LYS A 171 17.09 -4.63 8.29
C LYS A 171 16.33 -5.69 9.08
N ILE A 172 15.00 -5.60 9.12
CA ILE A 172 14.15 -6.51 9.91
C ILE A 172 13.48 -7.61 9.08
N GLY A 173 13.79 -7.69 7.78
CA GLY A 173 13.26 -8.72 6.88
C GLY A 173 11.80 -8.52 6.44
N VAL A 174 11.24 -7.31 6.59
CA VAL A 174 9.92 -6.98 6.04
C VAL A 174 10.04 -6.80 4.54
N ASN A 175 9.32 -7.62 3.77
CA ASN A 175 9.43 -7.62 2.31
C ASN A 175 8.26 -6.94 1.59
N ARG A 176 7.17 -6.56 2.28
CA ARG A 176 5.98 -5.97 1.64
C ARG A 176 5.90 -4.47 1.92
N PHE A 177 5.96 -3.65 0.88
CA PHE A 177 5.97 -2.19 0.99
C PHE A 177 4.96 -1.53 0.05
N ILE A 178 4.09 -0.66 0.56
CA ILE A 178 3.10 0.05 -0.24
C ILE A 178 3.38 1.55 -0.09
N LEU A 179 3.58 2.25 -1.20
CA LEU A 179 3.78 3.70 -1.21
C LEU A 179 2.56 4.41 -1.82
N VAL A 180 2.03 5.40 -1.11
CA VAL A 180 1.10 6.39 -1.69
C VAL A 180 1.92 7.58 -2.21
N SER A 181 2.05 7.65 -3.54
CA SER A 181 2.79 8.66 -4.29
C SER A 181 1.83 9.71 -4.88
N SER A 182 1.98 10.07 -6.15
CA SER A 182 1.13 11.01 -6.89
C SER A 182 1.19 10.68 -8.39
N ILE A 183 0.11 10.94 -9.15
CA ILE A 183 0.26 11.11 -10.61
C ILE A 183 1.20 12.28 -10.90
N LEU A 184 1.65 12.41 -12.15
CA LEU A 184 2.56 13.47 -12.61
C LEU A 184 3.96 13.47 -11.97
N VAL A 185 4.33 12.48 -11.15
CA VAL A 185 5.71 12.35 -10.65
C VAL A 185 6.73 12.27 -11.78
N ASN A 186 6.37 11.64 -12.91
CA ASN A 186 7.15 11.62 -14.14
C ASN A 186 6.67 12.63 -15.19
N GLY A 187 5.96 13.69 -14.77
CA GLY A 187 5.29 14.64 -15.66
C GLY A 187 6.24 15.30 -16.68
N ALA A 188 7.52 15.50 -16.34
CA ALA A 188 8.51 16.01 -17.30
C ALA A 188 8.72 15.08 -18.51
N ALA A 189 8.85 13.78 -18.27
CA ALA A 189 9.00 12.79 -19.35
C ALA A 189 7.69 12.62 -20.14
N MET A 190 6.54 12.85 -19.51
CA MET A 190 5.22 12.83 -20.14
C MET A 190 4.89 14.11 -20.93
N GLY A 191 5.80 15.08 -21.03
CA GLY A 191 5.53 16.37 -21.69
C GLY A 191 4.59 17.30 -20.90
N GLN A 192 4.36 17.03 -19.62
CA GLN A 192 3.44 17.76 -18.74
C GLN A 192 4.12 18.88 -17.94
N ILE A 193 5.27 19.40 -18.39
CA ILE A 193 6.01 20.46 -17.67
C ILE A 193 5.17 21.73 -17.53
N LEU A 194 4.31 22.01 -18.51
CA LEU A 194 3.40 23.17 -18.50
C LEU A 194 2.04 22.88 -17.86
N ASN A 195 1.82 21.67 -17.35
CA ASN A 195 0.57 21.33 -16.66
C ASN A 195 0.48 22.12 -15.35
N PRO A 196 -0.62 22.87 -15.09
CA PRO A 196 -0.76 23.68 -13.89
C PRO A 196 -0.57 22.88 -12.59
N ALA A 197 -1.08 21.64 -12.53
CA ALA A 197 -0.91 20.78 -11.36
C ALA A 197 0.57 20.38 -11.19
N TYR A 198 1.27 20.05 -12.26
CA TYR A 198 2.71 19.73 -12.22
C TYR A 198 3.53 20.91 -11.71
N ILE A 199 3.23 22.12 -12.18
CA ILE A 199 3.88 23.35 -11.74
C ILE A 199 3.61 23.57 -10.25
N ILE A 200 2.34 23.66 -9.84
CA ILE A 200 1.95 23.95 -8.45
C ILE A 200 2.58 22.95 -7.47
N LEU A 201 2.59 21.67 -7.81
CA LEU A 201 3.15 20.62 -6.95
C LEU A 201 4.69 20.64 -6.87
N ASN A 202 5.38 21.25 -7.84
CA ASN A 202 6.84 21.40 -7.83
C ASN A 202 7.33 22.76 -7.35
N VAL A 203 6.48 23.81 -7.36
CA VAL A 203 6.83 25.17 -6.92
C VAL A 203 7.42 25.18 -5.50
N PHE A 204 6.96 24.29 -4.62
CA PHE A 204 7.43 24.19 -3.24
C PHE A 204 8.30 22.95 -3.03
N GLY A 205 9.59 23.07 -3.37
CA GLY A 205 10.60 22.07 -3.01
C GLY A 205 10.64 20.83 -3.89
N LEU A 206 10.12 20.91 -5.12
CA LEU A 206 10.20 19.85 -6.13
C LEU A 206 9.62 18.51 -5.65
N THR A 207 8.47 18.53 -4.99
CA THR A 207 7.86 17.35 -4.36
C THR A 207 7.67 16.17 -5.32
N LEU A 208 7.24 16.43 -6.56
CA LEU A 208 7.04 15.36 -7.54
C LEU A 208 8.36 14.70 -7.93
N ILE A 209 9.43 15.48 -8.04
CA ILE A 209 10.78 14.96 -8.31
C ILE A 209 11.29 14.16 -7.09
N ALA A 210 11.10 14.66 -5.88
CA ALA A 210 11.48 13.94 -4.66
C ALA A 210 10.76 12.57 -4.56
N LYS A 211 9.45 12.54 -4.82
CA LYS A 211 8.66 11.30 -4.88
C LYS A 211 9.13 10.37 -5.99
N LEU A 212 9.38 10.88 -7.20
CA LEU A 212 9.90 10.06 -8.30
C LEU A 212 11.23 9.40 -7.91
N GLN A 213 12.15 10.13 -7.28
CA GLN A 213 13.43 9.57 -6.83
C GLN A 213 13.24 8.48 -5.76
N ALA A 214 12.30 8.68 -4.83
CA ALA A 214 11.92 7.68 -3.83
C ALA A 214 11.38 6.39 -4.50
N GLU A 215 10.51 6.54 -5.49
CA GLU A 215 9.99 5.41 -6.26
C GLU A 215 11.10 4.66 -7.00
N GLN A 216 12.05 5.38 -7.62
CA GLN A 216 13.19 4.74 -8.27
C GLN A 216 14.11 4.02 -7.29
N TYR A 217 14.20 4.49 -6.04
CA TYR A 217 14.91 3.77 -5.00
C TYR A 217 14.19 2.47 -4.61
N ILE A 218 12.87 2.52 -4.39
CA ILE A 218 12.03 1.34 -4.12
C ILE A 218 12.17 0.30 -5.23
N ARG A 219 12.09 0.72 -6.51
CA ARG A 219 12.24 -0.19 -7.65
C ARG A 219 13.60 -0.92 -7.63
N ARG A 220 14.67 -0.21 -7.27
CA ARG A 220 16.04 -0.75 -7.21
C ARG A 220 16.34 -1.57 -5.95
N SER A 221 15.56 -1.42 -4.87
CA SER A 221 15.82 -2.12 -3.61
C SER A 221 15.41 -3.59 -3.64
N GLY A 222 14.58 -3.99 -4.60
CA GLY A 222 14.08 -5.36 -4.73
C GLY A 222 12.97 -5.76 -3.74
N ILE A 223 12.55 -4.84 -2.87
CA ILE A 223 11.42 -5.05 -1.95
C ILE A 223 10.13 -5.29 -2.74
N ASN A 224 9.26 -6.20 -2.29
CA ASN A 224 7.96 -6.42 -2.93
C ASN A 224 7.06 -5.20 -2.73
N TYR A 225 7.11 -4.29 -3.70
CA TYR A 225 6.46 -3.00 -3.63
C TYR A 225 5.12 -2.95 -4.36
N THR A 226 4.26 -2.03 -3.92
CA THR A 226 3.21 -1.46 -4.76
C THR A 226 3.26 0.06 -4.64
N ILE A 227 3.39 0.76 -5.75
CA ILE A 227 3.38 2.21 -5.80
C ILE A 227 2.03 2.65 -6.35
N ILE A 228 1.28 3.40 -5.55
CA ILE A 228 -0.04 3.91 -5.90
C ILE A 228 0.12 5.41 -6.14
N ARG A 229 -0.18 5.86 -7.35
CA ARG A 229 -0.10 7.25 -7.79
C ARG A 229 -1.52 7.81 -7.94
N PRO A 230 -2.12 8.35 -6.87
CA PRO A 230 -3.45 8.94 -6.96
C PRO A 230 -3.45 10.27 -7.69
N GLY A 231 -4.60 10.60 -8.30
CA GLY A 231 -4.93 11.96 -8.72
C GLY A 231 -5.17 12.92 -7.55
N GLY A 232 -5.78 14.08 -7.85
CA GLY A 232 -6.10 15.09 -6.84
C GLY A 232 -6.93 14.51 -5.69
N LEU A 233 -6.40 14.58 -4.46
CA LEU A 233 -6.99 13.94 -3.29
C LEU A 233 -8.13 14.78 -2.68
N ARG A 234 -9.31 14.16 -2.59
CA ARG A 234 -10.54 14.72 -1.98
C ARG A 234 -10.83 14.10 -0.62
N ASP A 235 -11.38 14.90 0.30
CA ASP A 235 -11.80 14.42 1.63
C ASP A 235 -13.26 13.92 1.63
N GLU A 236 -14.02 14.30 0.60
CA GLU A 236 -15.40 13.91 0.40
C GLU A 236 -15.54 12.43 0.03
N PRO A 237 -16.72 11.83 0.25
CA PRO A 237 -17.03 10.49 -0.23
C PRO A 237 -16.81 10.34 -1.74
N ALA A 238 -16.56 9.10 -2.17
CA ALA A 238 -16.40 8.78 -3.58
C ALA A 238 -17.64 9.20 -4.41
N THR A 239 -17.41 9.94 -5.49
CA THR A 239 -18.47 10.39 -6.43
C THR A 239 -18.53 9.54 -7.71
N GLY A 240 -17.86 8.38 -7.71
CA GLY A 240 -17.66 7.53 -8.87
C GLY A 240 -16.75 6.35 -8.54
N ASN A 241 -16.50 5.48 -9.52
CA ASN A 241 -15.70 4.27 -9.33
C ASN A 241 -14.23 4.51 -9.70
N ILE A 242 -13.35 3.64 -9.20
CA ILE A 242 -11.91 3.73 -9.41
C ILE A 242 -11.58 3.32 -10.84
N ILE A 243 -10.91 4.22 -11.56
CA ILE A 243 -10.13 3.89 -12.74
C ILE A 243 -8.69 3.66 -12.29
N MET A 244 -8.11 2.54 -12.73
CA MET A 244 -6.74 2.16 -12.43
C MET A 244 -6.01 1.89 -13.74
N GLU A 245 -4.95 2.65 -14.00
CA GLU A 245 -4.18 2.61 -15.24
C GLU A 245 -2.70 2.30 -14.95
N PRO A 246 -1.93 1.84 -15.95
CA PRO A 246 -0.49 1.68 -15.81
C PRO A 246 0.21 3.04 -15.59
N GLU A 247 1.48 2.98 -15.20
CA GLU A 247 2.25 4.19 -14.94
C GLU A 247 2.37 5.12 -16.15
N ASP A 248 2.43 6.43 -15.89
CA ASP A 248 2.65 7.49 -16.85
C ASP A 248 1.54 7.59 -17.93
N THR A 249 0.29 7.31 -17.54
CA THR A 249 -0.88 7.40 -18.43
C THR A 249 -1.87 8.49 -18.02
N LEU A 250 -2.05 8.72 -16.72
CA LEU A 250 -2.96 9.71 -16.17
C LEU A 250 -2.21 11.00 -15.82
N TYR A 251 -2.67 12.12 -16.38
CA TYR A 251 -2.13 13.46 -16.12
C TYR A 251 -3.14 14.39 -15.43
N GLU A 252 -4.36 13.92 -15.19
CA GLU A 252 -5.43 14.66 -14.55
C GLU A 252 -6.43 13.72 -13.85
N GLY A 253 -7.37 14.29 -13.12
CA GLY A 253 -8.41 13.58 -12.38
C GLY A 253 -8.23 13.67 -10.87
N SER A 254 -9.25 13.22 -10.15
CA SER A 254 -9.32 13.31 -8.69
C SER A 254 -9.91 12.05 -8.09
N ILE A 255 -9.59 11.77 -6.84
CA ILE A 255 -10.01 10.56 -6.14
C ILE A 255 -10.24 10.84 -4.66
N SER A 256 -11.22 10.17 -4.06
CA SER A 256 -11.43 10.24 -2.61
C SER A 256 -10.28 9.54 -1.88
N ARG A 257 -9.86 10.09 -0.74
CA ARG A 257 -8.87 9.44 0.13
C ARG A 257 -9.36 8.08 0.66
N ASP A 258 -10.67 7.86 0.72
CA ASP A 258 -11.24 6.55 1.09
C ASP A 258 -10.94 5.49 0.03
N GLN A 259 -11.04 5.86 -1.25
CA GLN A 259 -10.69 4.98 -2.37
C GLN A 259 -9.18 4.71 -2.44
N VAL A 260 -8.34 5.69 -2.09
CA VAL A 260 -6.89 5.47 -1.99
C VAL A 260 -6.57 4.49 -0.86
N ALA A 261 -7.22 4.63 0.30
CA ALA A 261 -7.09 3.69 1.41
C ALA A 261 -7.57 2.28 1.01
N GLU A 262 -8.66 2.19 0.24
CA GLU A 262 -9.15 0.95 -0.33
C GLU A 262 -8.13 0.24 -1.21
N VAL A 263 -7.51 0.95 -2.16
CA VAL A 263 -6.49 0.37 -3.03
C VAL A 263 -5.24 -0.02 -2.24
N ALA A 264 -4.80 0.82 -1.29
CA ALA A 264 -3.62 0.54 -0.46
C ALA A 264 -3.80 -0.75 0.36
N VAL A 265 -4.93 -0.89 1.07
CA VAL A 265 -5.23 -2.09 1.86
C VAL A 265 -5.48 -3.30 0.96
N GLY A 266 -6.23 -3.13 -0.13
CA GLY A 266 -6.51 -4.21 -1.09
C GLY A 266 -5.25 -4.77 -1.76
N SER A 267 -4.21 -3.95 -1.92
CA SER A 267 -2.94 -4.38 -2.50
C SER A 267 -2.14 -5.33 -1.60
N LEU A 268 -2.36 -5.35 -0.29
CA LEU A 268 -1.52 -6.11 0.67
C LEU A 268 -1.40 -7.59 0.31
N CYS A 269 -2.52 -8.22 -0.07
CA CYS A 269 -2.61 -9.65 -0.37
C CYS A 269 -2.97 -9.94 -1.83
N CYS A 270 -2.86 -8.95 -2.73
CA CYS A 270 -3.12 -9.11 -4.16
C CYS A 270 -1.81 -9.42 -4.89
N PRO A 271 -1.60 -10.64 -5.43
CA PRO A 271 -0.37 -10.97 -6.16
C PRO A 271 -0.17 -10.08 -7.39
N ASP A 272 -1.26 -9.70 -8.07
CA ASP A 272 -1.23 -8.79 -9.20
C ASP A 272 -0.82 -7.36 -8.81
N ALA A 273 -0.69 -7.04 -7.53
CA ALA A 273 -0.15 -5.75 -7.07
C ALA A 273 1.37 -5.77 -6.84
N PHE A 274 2.02 -6.93 -6.87
CA PHE A 274 3.44 -7.06 -6.56
C PHE A 274 4.32 -6.44 -7.63
N TYR A 275 5.34 -5.71 -7.19
CA TYR A 275 6.27 -4.96 -8.05
C TYR A 275 5.56 -4.05 -9.06
N LYS A 276 4.38 -3.52 -8.71
CA LYS A 276 3.51 -2.78 -9.63
C LYS A 276 3.38 -1.32 -9.26
N VAL A 277 3.31 -0.49 -10.28
CA VAL A 277 3.00 0.94 -10.22
C VAL A 277 1.65 1.12 -10.88
N VAL A 278 0.72 1.79 -10.20
CA VAL A 278 -0.63 2.05 -10.72
C VAL A 278 -1.00 3.49 -10.50
N GLU A 279 -1.70 4.08 -11.47
CA GLU A 279 -2.27 5.41 -11.39
C GLU A 279 -3.78 5.31 -11.15
N ILE A 280 -4.31 6.04 -10.17
CA ILE A 280 -5.72 5.92 -9.78
C ILE A 280 -6.45 7.25 -9.74
N VAL A 281 -7.62 7.30 -10.36
CA VAL A 281 -8.57 8.41 -10.33
C VAL A 281 -10.00 7.88 -10.17
N SER A 282 -10.95 8.76 -9.84
CA SER A 282 -12.37 8.41 -9.78
C SER A 282 -13.11 9.03 -10.97
N ARG A 283 -13.98 8.24 -11.62
CA ARG A 283 -14.92 8.74 -12.65
C ARG A 283 -16.32 8.20 -12.40
N SER A 284 -17.34 9.01 -12.69
CA SER A 284 -18.75 8.66 -12.45
C SER A 284 -19.27 7.59 -13.43
N ASP A 285 -18.68 7.50 -14.62
CA ASP A 285 -19.01 6.54 -15.67
C ASP A 285 -18.21 5.23 -15.59
N ALA A 286 -17.21 5.17 -14.71
CA ALA A 286 -16.40 3.97 -14.52
C ALA A 286 -17.24 2.81 -13.95
N PRO A 287 -17.06 1.57 -14.42
CA PRO A 287 -17.73 0.42 -13.83
C PRO A 287 -17.20 0.15 -12.41
N ASN A 288 -18.09 -0.26 -11.50
CA ASN A 288 -17.67 -0.70 -10.18
C ASN A 288 -17.01 -2.08 -10.29
N ARG A 289 -15.74 -2.18 -9.89
CA ARG A 289 -14.94 -3.40 -9.94
C ARG A 289 -14.21 -3.60 -8.61
N PRO A 290 -14.11 -4.83 -8.11
CA PRO A 290 -13.22 -5.15 -7.00
C PRO A 290 -11.79 -4.71 -7.27
N VAL A 291 -11.07 -4.25 -6.24
CA VAL A 291 -9.66 -3.82 -6.34
C VAL A 291 -8.76 -4.90 -6.96
N VAL A 292 -9.05 -6.18 -6.69
CA VAL A 292 -8.27 -7.30 -7.23
C VAL A 292 -8.36 -7.36 -8.76
N ASP A 293 -9.54 -7.08 -9.31
CA ASP A 293 -9.78 -7.10 -10.76
C ASP A 293 -9.16 -5.88 -11.43
N LEU A 294 -9.13 -4.74 -10.74
CA LEU A 294 -8.41 -3.54 -11.20
C LEU A 294 -6.91 -3.82 -11.33
N PHE A 295 -6.28 -4.42 -10.31
CA PHE A 295 -4.86 -4.79 -10.38
C PHE A 295 -4.57 -5.82 -11.48
N ALA A 296 -5.43 -6.82 -11.65
CA ALA A 296 -5.29 -7.83 -12.70
C ALA A 296 -5.43 -7.25 -14.11
N ALA A 297 -6.21 -6.19 -14.29
CA ALA A 297 -6.40 -5.54 -15.58
C ALA A 297 -5.18 -4.70 -16.03
N VAL A 298 -4.40 -4.16 -15.09
CA VAL A 298 -3.21 -3.36 -15.42
C VAL A 298 -2.04 -4.27 -15.82
N ARG A 299 -1.63 -4.19 -17.08
CA ARG A 299 -0.41 -4.83 -17.59
C ARG A 299 0.81 -3.97 -17.28
N GLN A 300 1.87 -4.58 -16.76
CA GLN A 300 3.17 -3.92 -16.61
C GLN A 300 3.83 -3.79 -17.99
N SER A 301 4.35 -2.60 -18.28
CA SER A 301 5.18 -2.29 -19.45
C SER A 301 6.62 -2.75 -19.27
#